data_AF-A0AAD9WTZ3-F1
#
_entry.id   AF-A0AAD9WTZ3-F1
#
_cell.length_a   1.000
_cell.length_b   1.000
_cell.length_c   1.000
_cell.angle_alpha   90.00
_cell.angle_beta   90.00
_cell.angle_gamma   90.00
#
_symmetry.space_group_name_H-M   'P 1'
#
loop_
_entity.id
_entity.type
_entity.pdbx_description
1 polymer ?
#
loop_
_entity_poly.entity_id
_entity_poly.type
_entity_poly.pdbx_seq_one_letter_code
_entity_poly.pdbx_strand_id
1 'polypeptide(L)'
;MGGFYAFNFTSRPAAGKFYWDRQPDYSAFRESSFGHVILEVKNETHALWTWHINQDLYDVHGDIIYIVRQPARCPVEPLKVMFKLQNMAST
;
A
#
# COMPACT_ATOMS: atom_id res chain seq x y z
N MET A 1 16.78 16.72 6.66
CA MET A 1 16.28 15.38 7.05
C MET A 1 16.92 14.96 8.37
N GLY A 2 16.59 15.62 9.48
CA GLY A 2 17.15 15.32 10.80
C GLY A 2 16.02 15.32 11.82
N GLY A 3 15.69 14.14 12.35
CA GLY A 3 14.61 13.89 13.29
C GLY A 3 14.41 12.38 13.46
N PHE A 4 14.26 11.92 14.69
CA PHE A 4 14.10 10.50 15.00
C PHE A 4 12.65 10.19 15.35
N TYR A 5 11.98 9.42 14.50
CA TYR A 5 10.56 9.05 14.64
C TYR A 5 10.36 7.53 14.74
N ALA A 6 11.44 6.75 14.76
CA ALA A 6 11.41 5.30 14.76
C ALA A 6 11.63 4.77 16.18
N PHE A 7 10.57 4.70 16.99
CA PHE A 7 10.63 4.22 18.36
C PHE A 7 10.36 2.71 18.46
N ASN A 8 10.68 2.12 19.62
CA ASN A 8 10.32 0.74 19.93
C ASN A 8 8.80 0.55 19.88
N PHE A 9 8.36 -0.63 19.46
CA PHE A 9 6.95 -0.98 19.48
C PHE A 9 6.42 -0.96 20.92
N THR A 10 5.22 -0.43 21.11
CA THR A 10 4.57 -0.37 22.43
C THR A 10 3.54 -1.48 22.64
N SER A 11 3.19 -2.23 21.58
CA SER A 11 2.12 -3.24 21.63
C SER A 11 2.35 -4.41 20.69
N ARG A 12 1.75 -5.55 21.09
CA ARG A 12 1.80 -6.87 20.42
C ARG A 12 3.23 -7.25 19.97
N PRO A 13 3.49 -8.29 19.15
CA PRO A 13 4.48 -9.32 19.45
C PRO A 13 5.93 -8.81 19.67
N ALA A 14 6.27 -7.65 19.12
CA ALA A 14 7.57 -7.00 19.30
C ALA A 14 7.58 -5.88 20.37
N ALA A 15 6.65 -5.86 21.33
CA ALA A 15 6.58 -4.83 22.37
C ALA A 15 7.91 -4.69 23.13
N GLY A 16 8.36 -3.45 23.31
CA GLY A 16 9.65 -3.11 23.91
C GLY A 16 10.86 -3.32 23.00
N LYS A 17 10.68 -3.89 21.80
CA LYS A 17 11.76 -4.12 20.82
C LYS A 17 11.64 -3.14 19.65
N PHE A 18 12.76 -2.90 18.99
CA PHE A 18 12.81 -2.13 17.75
C PHE A 18 12.56 -3.02 16.51
N TYR A 19 12.94 -4.29 16.59
CA TYR A 19 12.78 -5.28 15.53
C TYR A 19 11.99 -6.50 16.00
N TRP A 20 11.42 -7.21 15.03
CA TRP A 20 10.79 -8.52 15.23
C TRP A 20 11.86 -9.61 15.07
N ASP A 21 11.71 -10.72 15.80
CA ASP A 21 12.58 -11.90 15.75
C ASP A 21 12.18 -12.92 14.66
N ARG A 22 11.08 -12.64 13.97
CA ARG A 22 10.54 -13.42 12.85
C ARG A 22 9.96 -12.48 11.80
N GLN A 23 9.49 -13.03 10.68
CA GLN A 23 8.70 -12.26 9.72
C GLN A 23 7.49 -11.65 10.45
N PRO A 24 7.35 -10.31 10.44
CA PRO A 24 6.22 -9.68 11.10
C PRO A 24 4.92 -10.04 10.37
N ASP A 25 3.83 -10.16 11.13
CA ASP A 25 2.55 -10.64 10.59
C ASP A 25 1.96 -9.70 9.50
N TYR A 26 2.42 -8.44 9.43
CA TYR A 26 2.03 -7.49 8.39
C TYR A 26 2.80 -7.65 7.07
N SER A 27 3.85 -8.47 7.02
CA SER A 27 4.62 -8.77 5.81
C SER A 27 4.07 -10.04 5.16
N ALA A 28 3.18 -9.87 4.18
CA ALA A 28 2.52 -10.99 3.51
C ALA A 28 3.48 -11.86 2.68
N PHE A 29 4.38 -11.23 1.91
CA PHE A 29 5.35 -11.91 1.05
C PHE A 29 6.66 -11.11 1.01
N ARG A 30 7.80 -11.80 0.87
CA ARG A 30 9.13 -11.20 0.67
C ARG A 30 10.06 -12.20 -0.01
N GLU A 31 10.76 -11.74 -1.03
CA GLU A 31 11.77 -12.52 -1.73
C GLU A 31 12.89 -11.58 -2.22
N SER A 32 14.13 -12.07 -2.23
CA SER A 32 15.32 -11.30 -2.63
C SER A 32 15.70 -11.60 -4.09
N SER A 33 14.91 -11.08 -5.02
CA SER A 33 15.10 -11.26 -6.47
C SER A 33 14.94 -9.93 -7.21
N PHE A 34 15.65 -9.75 -8.33
CA PHE A 34 15.38 -8.63 -9.24
C PHE A 34 14.10 -8.91 -10.03
N GLY A 35 13.33 -7.88 -10.37
CA GLY A 35 12.04 -8.05 -11.03
C GLY A 35 11.35 -6.74 -11.37
N HIS A 36 10.13 -6.83 -11.88
CA HIS A 36 9.25 -5.69 -12.14
C HIS A 36 7.79 -6.03 -11.81
N VAL A 37 6.95 -5.01 -11.78
CA VAL A 37 5.55 -5.10 -11.36
C VAL A 37 4.64 -4.74 -12.52
N ILE A 38 3.53 -5.47 -12.63
CA ILE A 38 2.38 -5.12 -13.46
C ILE A 38 1.16 -4.95 -12.54
N LEU A 39 0.49 -3.80 -12.64
CA LEU A 39 -0.77 -3.53 -11.94
C LEU A 39 -1.88 -3.34 -12.98
N GLU A 40 -2.82 -4.27 -13.02
CA GLU A 40 -3.94 -4.26 -13.96
C GLU A 40 -5.25 -3.92 -13.24
N VAL A 41 -5.75 -2.69 -13.42
CA VAL A 41 -7.07 -2.30 -12.91
C VAL A 41 -8.15 -2.95 -13.77
N LYS A 42 -8.93 -3.87 -13.16
CA LYS A 42 -9.98 -4.61 -13.88
C LYS A 42 -11.33 -3.89 -13.82
N ASN A 43 -11.63 -3.23 -12.71
CA ASN A 43 -12.85 -2.42 -12.51
C ASN A 43 -12.69 -1.45 -11.31
N GLU A 44 -13.78 -0.80 -10.90
CA GLU A 44 -13.82 0.19 -9.80
C GLU A 44 -13.42 -0.33 -8.40
N THR A 45 -13.35 -1.65 -8.22
CA THR A 45 -13.04 -2.29 -6.94
C THR A 45 -11.83 -3.23 -6.98
N HIS A 46 -11.47 -3.78 -8.15
CA HIS A 46 -10.46 -4.82 -8.28
C HIS A 46 -9.28 -4.38 -9.16
N ALA A 47 -8.07 -4.61 -8.66
CA ALA A 47 -6.85 -4.57 -9.44
C ALA A 47 -6.03 -5.84 -9.20
N LEU A 48 -5.44 -6.39 -10.26
CA LEU A 48 -4.51 -7.51 -10.16
C LEU A 48 -3.08 -6.95 -10.07
N TRP A 49 -2.38 -7.30 -8.99
CA TRP A 49 -0.98 -7.03 -8.80
C TRP A 49 -0.18 -8.29 -9.12
N THR A 50 0.79 -8.18 -10.02
CA THR A 50 1.68 -9.27 -10.40
C THR A 50 3.12 -8.78 -10.31
N TRP A 51 3.96 -9.47 -9.55
CA TRP A 51 5.40 -9.25 -9.51
C TRP A 51 6.11 -10.34 -10.31
N HIS A 52 6.84 -9.95 -11.35
CA HIS A 52 7.61 -10.83 -12.21
C HIS A 52 9.08 -10.78 -11.82
N ILE A 53 9.69 -11.94 -11.60
CA ILE A 53 11.12 -12.05 -11.32
C ILE A 53 11.92 -12.10 -12.62
N ASN A 54 13.13 -11.53 -12.61
CA ASN A 54 14.07 -11.59 -13.72
C ASN A 54 14.74 -12.98 -13.75
N GLN A 55 14.05 -14.00 -14.24
CA GLN A 55 14.65 -15.30 -14.56
C GLN A 55 14.36 -15.67 -16.02
N ASP A 56 15.40 -16.08 -16.73
CA ASP A 56 15.59 -15.80 -18.16
C ASP A 56 14.71 -16.56 -19.18
N LEU A 57 13.80 -17.47 -18.80
CA LEU A 57 13.20 -18.36 -19.80
C LEU A 57 11.72 -18.76 -19.59
N TYR A 58 11.11 -18.47 -18.46
CA TYR A 58 9.70 -18.81 -18.20
C TYR A 58 8.99 -17.64 -17.53
N ASP A 59 7.70 -17.46 -17.84
CA ASP A 59 6.81 -16.47 -17.22
C ASP A 59 6.52 -16.89 -15.77
N VAL A 60 7.56 -16.83 -14.93
CA VAL A 60 7.49 -17.14 -13.51
C VAL A 60 7.07 -15.87 -12.80
N HIS A 61 5.81 -15.83 -12.40
CA HIS A 61 5.35 -14.83 -11.46
C HIS A 61 5.92 -15.15 -10.07
N GLY A 62 6.59 -14.18 -9.45
CA GLY A 62 7.08 -14.31 -8.08
C GLY A 62 5.95 -14.16 -7.06
N ASP A 63 5.05 -13.20 -7.29
CA ASP A 63 3.85 -12.98 -6.45
C ASP A 63 2.67 -12.49 -7.29
N ILE A 64 1.45 -12.91 -6.93
CA ILE A 64 0.21 -12.52 -7.59
C ILE A 64 -0.90 -12.33 -6.54
N ILE A 65 -1.53 -11.15 -6.52
CA ILE A 65 -2.63 -10.86 -5.60
C ILE A 65 -3.68 -9.93 -6.21
N TYR A 66 -4.94 -10.19 -5.91
CA TYR A 66 -6.01 -9.21 -6.15
C TYR A 66 -6.08 -8.20 -5.01
N ILE A 67 -5.92 -6.92 -5.34
CA ILE A 67 -6.22 -5.81 -4.46
C ILE A 67 -7.68 -5.45 -4.66
N VAL A 68 -8.50 -5.69 -3.62
CA VAL A 68 -9.93 -5.39 -3.63
C VAL A 68 -10.23 -4.28 -2.63
N ARG A 69 -10.57 -3.09 -3.12
CA ARG A 69 -11.02 -2.00 -2.24
C ARG A 69 -12.47 -2.21 -1.82
N GLN A 70 -12.78 -1.84 -0.59
CA GLN A 70 -14.11 -2.00 0.01
C GLN A 70 -14.76 -0.63 0.26
N PRO A 71 -15.35 0.04 -0.75
CA PRO A 71 -15.86 1.41 -0.62
C PRO A 71 -16.97 1.55 0.43
N ALA A 72 -17.80 0.52 0.63
CA ALA A 72 -18.84 0.53 1.65
C ALA A 72 -18.29 0.43 3.09
N ARG A 73 -17.09 -0.13 3.27
CA ARG A 73 -16.43 -0.31 4.57
C ARG A 73 -15.43 0.80 4.88
N CYS A 74 -14.67 1.20 3.86
CA CYS A 74 -13.63 2.22 3.90
C CYS A 74 -13.86 3.18 2.72
N PRO A 75 -14.83 4.11 2.84
CA PRO A 75 -15.10 5.08 1.79
C PRO A 75 -13.91 6.02 1.61
N VAL A 76 -13.70 6.48 0.37
CA VAL A 76 -12.74 7.56 0.12
C VAL A 76 -13.45 8.84 0.49
N GLU A 77 -12.97 9.55 1.51
CA GLU A 77 -13.44 10.91 1.74
C GLU A 77 -13.08 11.76 0.51
N PRO A 78 -14.04 12.40 -0.16
CA PRO A 78 -13.69 13.35 -1.20
C PRO A 78 -12.83 14.43 -0.55
N LEU A 79 -11.64 14.67 -1.11
CA LEU A 79 -10.84 15.85 -0.80
C LEU A 79 -11.79 17.05 -0.76
N LYS A 80 -12.02 17.62 0.43
CA LYS A 80 -12.66 18.93 0.55
C LYS A 80 -11.68 19.95 -0.05
N VAL A 81 -11.65 20.05 -1.38
CA VAL A 81 -11.11 21.24 -2.02
C VAL A 81 -12.09 22.34 -1.66
N MET A 82 -11.76 23.07 -0.61
CA MET A 82 -12.52 24.20 -0.12
C MET A 82 -12.34 25.35 -1.13
N PHE A 83 -12.97 25.25 -2.29
CA PHE A 83 -13.26 26.42 -3.10
C PHE A 83 -14.27 27.26 -2.32
N LYS A 84 -13.78 28.23 -1.54
CA LYS A 84 -14.61 29.38 -1.15
C LYS A 84 -15.01 30.08 -2.44
N LEU A 85 -16.17 29.74 -2.99
CA LEU A 85 -16.88 30.63 -3.89
C LEU A 85 -17.32 31.82 -3.04
N GLN A 86 -16.48 32.85 -2.93
CA GLN A 86 -16.96 34.17 -2.54
C GLN A 86 -17.78 34.68 -3.72
N ASN A 87 -19.10 34.61 -3.59
CA ASN A 87 -20.02 35.36 -4.42
C ASN A 87 -19.71 36.85 -4.22
N MET A 88 -19.01 37.49 -5.17
CA MET A 88 -19.14 38.93 -5.36
C MET A 88 -20.45 39.15 -6.12
N ALA A 89 -21.56 39.26 -5.37
CA ALA A 89 -22.77 39.85 -5.90
C ALA A 89 -22.53 41.37 -5.98
N SER A 90 -22.54 41.87 -7.21
CA SER A 90 -22.53 43.29 -7.53
C SER A 90 -23.82 43.96 -7.01
N THR A 91 -23.68 45.03 -6.24
CA THR A 91 -24.54 46.22 -6.32
C THR A 91 -23.71 47.43 -5.92
#